data_AF-A0A2N2LDC7-F1
#
_entry.id   AF-A0A2N2LDC7-F1
#
_cell.length_a   1.000
_cell.length_b   1.000
_cell.length_c   1.000
_cell.angle_alpha   90.00
_cell.angle_beta   90.00
_cell.angle_gamma   90.00
#
_symmetry.space_group_name_H-M   'P 1'
#
loop_
_entity.id
_entity.type
_entity.pdbx_description
1 polymer ?
#
loop_
_entity_poly.entity_id
_entity_poly.type
_entity_poly.pdbx_seq_one_letter_code
_entity_poly.pdbx_strand_id
1 'polypeptide(L)'
;MQDKLFNIKKVLAMIVFIAVFSLMGLSTGKPIMVLAYAVFFVLVSFGVIITIRKKQRHFEVSGNTNPMLKKIGGIVLLALALISPLYVFSTSNLLNTGKDVNAVFLFTVFGISVLFLGLMFVAVKLINKINATNLNRALGYVLIIVASIIPGAIVASIDRSTTGIGSTYYIALAVVILAWNGFGLISNQE
;
A
#
# COMPACT_ATOMS: atom_id res chain seq x y z
N MET A 1 -23.78 -18.23 -15.30
CA MET A 1 -22.70 -17.54 -16.07
C MET A 1 -22.01 -16.45 -15.25
N GLN A 2 -22.72 -15.70 -14.41
CA GLN A 2 -22.13 -14.68 -13.52
C GLN A 2 -21.04 -15.23 -12.56
N ASP A 3 -21.21 -16.45 -12.04
CA ASP A 3 -20.23 -17.05 -11.12
C ASP A 3 -18.89 -17.39 -11.80
N LYS A 4 -18.92 -17.85 -13.05
CA LYS A 4 -17.70 -18.11 -13.83
C LYS A 4 -16.97 -16.81 -14.14
N LEU A 5 -17.69 -15.75 -14.52
CA LEU A 5 -17.11 -14.43 -14.77
C LEU A 5 -16.50 -13.82 -13.50
N PHE A 6 -17.17 -13.99 -12.36
CA PHE A 6 -16.67 -13.51 -11.06
C PHE A 6 -15.38 -14.22 -10.64
N ASN A 7 -15.31 -15.54 -10.82
CA ASN A 7 -14.10 -16.31 -10.53
C ASN A 7 -12.94 -15.95 -11.48
N ILE A 8 -13.23 -15.73 -12.76
CA ILE A 8 -12.22 -15.28 -13.74
C ILE A 8 -11.64 -13.92 -13.33
N LYS A 9 -12.48 -12.94 -12.94
CA LYS A 9 -12.02 -11.63 -12.48
C LYS A 9 -11.07 -11.72 -11.27
N LYS A 10 -11.37 -12.61 -10.31
CA LYS A 10 -10.51 -12.83 -9.14
C LYS A 10 -9.16 -13.43 -9.50
N VAL A 11 -9.15 -14.45 -10.35
CA VAL A 11 -7.92 -15.09 -10.82
C VAL A 11 -7.07 -14.08 -11.60
N LEU A 12 -7.70 -13.31 -12.49
CA LEU A 12 -7.00 -12.28 -13.26
C LEU A 12 -6.41 -11.18 -12.37
N ALA A 13 -7.16 -10.71 -11.37
CA ALA A 13 -6.65 -9.77 -10.37
C ALA A 13 -5.47 -10.36 -9.57
N MET A 14 -5.51 -11.64 -9.22
CA MET A 14 -4.39 -12.32 -8.55
C MET A 14 -3.15 -12.41 -9.45
N ILE A 15 -3.32 -12.73 -10.73
CA ILE A 15 -2.21 -12.78 -11.71
C ILE A 15 -1.59 -11.39 -11.84
N VAL A 16 -2.40 -10.34 -12.01
CA VAL A 16 -1.93 -8.96 -12.08
C VAL A 16 -1.21 -8.55 -10.80
N PHE A 17 -1.75 -8.91 -9.63
CA PHE A 17 -1.10 -8.67 -8.35
C PHE A 17 0.29 -9.31 -8.29
N ILE A 18 0.41 -10.60 -8.61
CA ILE A 18 1.70 -11.31 -8.60
C ILE A 18 2.67 -10.67 -9.61
N ALA A 19 2.19 -10.33 -10.81
CA ALA A 19 3.02 -9.68 -11.83
C ALA A 19 3.57 -8.33 -11.33
N VAL A 20 2.71 -7.45 -10.82
CA VAL A 20 3.12 -6.13 -10.32
C VAL A 20 4.11 -6.27 -9.16
N PHE A 21 3.83 -7.13 -8.18
CA PHE A 21 4.72 -7.31 -7.04
C PHE A 21 6.01 -8.03 -7.38
N SER A 22 6.03 -8.88 -8.41
CA SER A 22 7.27 -9.51 -8.89
C SER A 22 8.27 -8.50 -9.45
N LEU A 23 7.78 -7.36 -9.97
CA LEU A 23 8.64 -6.27 -10.44
C LEU A 23 9.48 -5.67 -9.29
N MET A 24 9.21 -6.01 -8.03
CA MET A 24 10.05 -5.63 -6.89
C MET A 24 11.46 -6.21 -7.02
N GLY A 25 11.61 -7.34 -7.73
CA GLY A 25 12.91 -7.88 -8.11
C GLY A 25 13.76 -6.93 -8.95
N LEU A 26 13.15 -6.02 -9.73
CA LEU A 26 13.91 -5.01 -10.48
C LEU A 26 14.66 -4.05 -9.56
N SER A 27 14.16 -3.83 -8.33
CA SER A 27 14.83 -2.98 -7.35
C SER A 27 16.21 -3.50 -6.92
N THR A 28 16.51 -4.78 -7.19
CA THR A 28 17.79 -5.40 -6.83
C THR A 28 18.84 -5.30 -7.94
N GLY A 29 18.48 -4.73 -9.11
CA GLY A 29 19.36 -4.63 -10.28
C GLY A 29 19.64 -5.97 -10.98
N LYS A 30 19.08 -7.09 -10.51
CA LYS A 30 19.27 -8.44 -11.07
C LYS A 30 17.96 -8.94 -11.68
N PRO A 31 17.87 -9.16 -13.00
CA PRO A 31 16.64 -9.62 -13.66
C PRO A 31 16.09 -10.93 -13.09
N ILE A 32 16.98 -11.84 -12.66
CA ILE A 32 16.60 -13.13 -12.07
C ILE A 32 15.76 -12.98 -10.80
N MET A 33 15.92 -11.86 -10.07
CA MET A 33 15.18 -11.62 -8.83
C MET A 33 13.70 -11.38 -9.11
N VAL A 34 13.31 -10.88 -10.29
CA VAL A 34 11.89 -10.76 -10.67
C VAL A 34 11.21 -12.12 -10.62
N LEU A 35 11.88 -13.15 -11.16
CA LEU A 35 11.38 -14.52 -11.13
C LEU A 35 11.30 -15.05 -9.68
N ALA A 36 12.32 -14.78 -8.86
CA ALA A 36 12.35 -15.21 -7.46
C ALA A 36 11.19 -14.57 -6.64
N TYR A 37 10.94 -13.27 -6.82
CA TYR A 37 9.80 -12.59 -6.20
C TYR A 37 8.46 -13.12 -6.73
N ALA A 38 8.33 -13.41 -8.04
CA ALA A 38 7.12 -14.02 -8.58
C ALA A 38 6.81 -15.37 -7.90
N VAL A 39 7.80 -16.25 -7.79
CA VAL A 39 7.66 -17.54 -7.10
C VAL A 39 7.30 -17.33 -5.63
N PHE A 40 7.96 -16.40 -4.94
CA PHE A 40 7.64 -16.07 -3.56
C PHE A 40 6.18 -15.63 -3.39
N PHE A 41 5.69 -14.69 -4.20
CA PHE A 41 4.30 -14.21 -4.11
C PHE A 41 3.27 -15.27 -4.49
N VAL A 42 3.60 -16.19 -5.41
CA VAL A 42 2.77 -17.38 -5.69
C VAL A 42 2.67 -18.24 -4.43
N LEU A 43 3.79 -18.56 -3.78
CA LEU A 43 3.81 -19.39 -2.57
C LEU A 43 3.05 -18.75 -1.41
N VAL A 44 3.25 -17.46 -1.16
CA VAL A 44 2.52 -16.71 -0.12
C VAL A 44 1.02 -16.68 -0.42
N SER A 45 0.62 -16.36 -1.66
CA SER A 45 -0.79 -16.31 -2.05
C SER A 45 -1.45 -17.69 -1.90
N PHE A 46 -0.74 -18.75 -2.28
CA PHE A 46 -1.20 -20.13 -2.10
C PHE A 46 -1.35 -20.48 -0.62
N GLY A 47 -0.38 -20.11 0.22
CA GLY A 47 -0.42 -20.31 1.67
C GLY A 47 -1.60 -19.57 2.33
N VAL A 48 -1.86 -18.32 1.92
CA VAL A 48 -3.02 -17.54 2.35
C VAL A 48 -4.33 -18.22 1.96
N ILE A 49 -4.47 -18.67 0.70
CA ILE A 49 -5.67 -19.35 0.22
C ILE A 49 -5.94 -20.64 1.02
N ILE A 50 -4.92 -21.45 1.28
CA ILE A 50 -5.06 -22.67 2.10
C ILE A 50 -5.49 -22.32 3.53
N THR A 51 -4.88 -21.29 4.12
CA THR A 51 -5.16 -20.87 5.50
C THR A 51 -6.57 -20.32 5.66
N ILE A 52 -7.02 -19.48 4.71
CA ILE A 52 -8.37 -18.92 4.70
C ILE A 52 -9.41 -20.02 4.52
N ARG A 53 -9.20 -20.97 3.60
CA ARG A 53 -10.13 -22.09 3.39
C ARG A 53 -10.32 -22.94 4.65
N LYS A 54 -9.31 -23.05 5.51
CA LYS A 54 -9.40 -23.77 6.79
C LYS A 54 -10.09 -22.98 7.91
N LYS A 55 -10.09 -21.65 7.87
CA LYS A 55 -10.62 -20.78 8.94
C LYS A 55 -11.98 -20.13 8.62
N GLN A 56 -12.56 -20.40 7.45
CA GLN A 56 -13.84 -19.81 7.00
C GLN A 56 -15.09 -20.22 7.80
N ARG A 57 -14.99 -21.04 8.85
CA ARG A 57 -16.14 -21.40 9.71
C ARG A 57 -16.29 -20.56 10.99
N HIS A 58 -15.38 -19.62 11.29
CA HIS A 58 -15.44 -18.78 12.49
C HIS A 58 -15.15 -17.30 12.23
N PHE A 59 -15.64 -16.76 11.11
CA PHE A 59 -15.76 -15.30 10.93
C PHE A 59 -17.11 -14.75 11.37
N GLU A 60 -17.95 -15.58 12.01
CA GLU A 60 -19.06 -15.09 12.81
C GLU A 60 -18.52 -14.76 14.20
N VAL A 61 -18.45 -13.46 14.49
CA VAL A 61 -18.25 -12.89 15.83
C VAL A 61 -16.84 -13.14 16.39
N SER A 62 -15.85 -12.33 15.98
CA SER A 62 -14.79 -11.95 16.94
C SER A 62 -15.40 -10.97 17.95
N GLY A 63 -16.31 -11.49 18.76
CA GLY A 63 -16.87 -10.80 19.91
C GLY A 63 -15.73 -10.48 20.86
N ASN A 64 -15.68 -9.22 21.30
CA ASN A 64 -14.88 -8.79 22.43
C ASN A 64 -13.36 -8.63 22.20
N THR A 65 -12.91 -8.11 21.04
CA THR A 65 -11.57 -7.50 21.00
C THR A 65 -11.60 -6.19 21.82
N ASN A 66 -10.68 -6.04 22.76
CA ASN A 66 -10.61 -4.84 23.61
C ASN A 66 -10.50 -3.57 22.73
N PRO A 67 -11.42 -2.59 22.85
CA PRO A 67 -11.39 -1.37 22.06
C PRO A 67 -10.09 -0.58 22.24
N MET A 68 -9.45 -0.69 23.41
CA MET A 68 -8.16 -0.09 23.68
C MET A 68 -7.04 -0.75 22.87
N LEU A 69 -7.07 -2.08 22.72
CA LEU A 69 -6.09 -2.82 21.93
C LEU A 69 -6.22 -2.47 20.44
N LYS A 70 -7.45 -2.35 19.93
CA LYS A 70 -7.73 -1.88 18.55
C LYS A 70 -7.20 -0.46 18.34
N LYS A 71 -7.46 0.44 19.28
CA LYS A 71 -7.00 1.84 19.20
C LYS A 71 -5.47 1.93 19.24
N ILE A 72 -4.81 1.22 20.15
CA ILE A 72 -3.35 1.18 20.25
C ILE A 72 -2.76 0.58 18.98
N GLY A 73 -3.25 -0.58 18.54
CA GLY A 73 -2.81 -1.22 17.30
C GLY A 73 -2.95 -0.30 16.09
N GLY A 74 -4.08 0.40 15.99
CA GLY A 74 -4.31 1.35 14.91
C GLY A 74 -3.37 2.56 14.93
N ILE A 75 -3.10 3.13 16.12
CA ILE A 75 -2.13 4.23 16.29
C ILE A 75 -0.72 3.76 15.91
N VAL A 76 -0.32 2.57 16.35
CA VAL A 76 0.99 1.99 16.02
C VAL A 76 1.12 1.80 14.51
N LEU A 77 0.10 1.27 13.84
CA LEU A 77 0.13 1.09 12.39
C LEU A 77 0.21 2.42 11.62
N LEU A 78 -0.53 3.45 12.06
CA LEU A 78 -0.43 4.78 11.46
C LEU A 78 0.94 5.42 11.70
N ALA A 79 1.50 5.26 12.90
CA ALA A 79 2.85 5.73 13.20
C ALA A 79 3.90 5.02 12.33
N LEU A 80 3.79 3.70 12.17
CA LEU A 80 4.65 2.93 11.26
C LEU A 80 4.48 3.35 9.79
N ALA A 81 3.26 3.69 9.36
CA ALA A 81 3.01 4.22 8.02
C ALA A 81 3.75 5.54 7.76
N LEU A 82 3.92 6.39 8.78
CA LEU A 82 4.66 7.65 8.66
C LEU A 82 6.18 7.48 8.83
N ILE A 83 6.60 6.57 9.72
CA ILE A 83 8.03 6.33 10.02
C ILE A 83 8.70 5.51 8.92
N SER A 84 8.00 4.54 8.31
CA SER A 84 8.57 3.65 7.30
C SER A 84 9.25 4.37 6.13
N PRO A 85 8.66 5.38 5.45
CA PRO A 85 9.35 6.08 4.38
C PRO A 85 10.60 6.80 4.90
N LEU A 86 10.56 7.41 6.08
CA LEU A 86 11.72 8.08 6.67
C LEU A 86 12.86 7.12 6.97
N TYR A 87 12.53 5.97 7.57
CA TYR A 87 13.50 4.93 7.91
C TYR A 87 14.14 4.33 6.66
N VAL A 88 13.33 4.04 5.63
CA VAL A 88 13.84 3.46 4.39
C VAL A 88 14.76 4.45 3.69
N PHE A 89 14.35 5.71 3.49
CA PHE A 89 15.21 6.68 2.81
C PHE A 89 16.44 7.11 3.61
N SER A 90 16.47 6.94 4.94
CA SER A 90 17.65 7.26 5.75
C SER A 90 18.68 6.13 5.83
N THR A 91 18.23 4.88 5.70
CA THR A 91 19.09 3.69 5.86
C THR A 91 19.48 3.04 4.54
N SER A 92 18.75 3.33 3.46
CA SER A 92 18.96 2.68 2.18
C SER A 92 19.50 3.64 1.12
N ASN A 93 20.44 3.15 0.30
CA ASN A 93 20.90 3.84 -0.90
C ASN A 93 19.92 3.66 -2.07
N LEU A 94 18.61 3.60 -1.79
CA LEU A 94 17.58 3.39 -2.81
C LEU A 94 17.47 4.58 -3.78
N LEU A 95 17.85 5.77 -3.33
CA LEU A 95 17.93 6.97 -4.16
C LEU A 95 19.39 7.37 -4.32
N ASN A 96 19.80 7.59 -5.56
CA ASN A 96 21.10 8.19 -5.85
C ASN A 96 21.01 9.72 -5.70
N THR A 97 20.83 10.20 -4.48
CA THR A 97 20.59 11.63 -4.18
C THR A 97 21.83 12.52 -4.37
N GLY A 98 23.04 11.94 -4.51
CA GLY A 98 24.32 12.67 -4.58
C GLY A 98 24.57 13.63 -3.40
N LYS A 99 23.69 13.61 -2.39
CA LYS A 99 23.61 14.51 -1.24
C LYS A 99 23.29 13.64 -0.03
N ASP A 100 24.01 13.87 1.06
CA ASP A 100 23.74 13.24 2.34
C ASP A 100 22.28 13.48 2.75
N VAL A 101 21.69 12.48 3.40
CA VAL A 101 20.33 12.56 3.96
C VAL A 101 20.32 13.66 5.03
N ASN A 102 19.94 14.87 4.64
CA ASN A 102 19.85 16.03 5.52
C ASN A 102 18.45 16.12 6.14
N ALA A 103 18.32 16.78 7.29
CA ALA A 103 17.05 17.01 7.99
C ALA A 103 15.97 17.60 7.07
N VAL A 104 16.33 18.54 6.17
CA VAL A 104 15.40 19.13 5.19
C VAL A 104 14.78 18.08 4.26
N PHE A 105 15.58 17.10 3.83
CA PHE A 105 15.09 16.00 2.99
C PHE A 105 14.12 15.12 3.78
N LEU A 106 14.45 14.77 5.02
CA LEU A 106 13.56 13.97 5.88
C LEU A 106 12.23 14.69 6.19
N PHE A 107 12.27 15.99 6.46
CA PHE A 107 11.05 16.79 6.63
C PHE A 107 10.19 16.82 5.37
N THR A 108 10.83 16.88 4.19
CA THR A 108 10.14 16.84 2.90
C THR A 108 9.46 15.48 2.71
N VAL A 109 10.19 14.38 2.91
CA VAL A 109 9.65 13.01 2.85
C VAL A 109 8.47 12.83 3.80
N PHE A 110 8.58 13.34 5.04
CA PHE A 110 7.50 13.27 6.02
C PHE A 110 6.28 14.06 5.55
N GLY A 111 6.47 15.32 5.12
CA GLY A 111 5.38 16.17 4.62
C GLY A 111 4.65 15.56 3.42
N ILE A 112 5.38 14.96 2.49
CA ILE A 112 4.83 14.24 1.34
C ILE A 112 4.05 13.01 1.80
N SER A 113 4.57 12.25 2.75
CA SER A 113 3.90 11.04 3.27
C SER A 113 2.57 11.40 3.93
N VAL A 114 2.54 12.49 4.71
CA VAL A 114 1.30 13.04 5.30
C VAL A 114 0.33 13.50 4.21
N LEU A 115 0.80 14.25 3.21
CA LEU A 115 -0.03 14.71 2.08
C LEU A 115 -0.63 13.52 1.31
N PHE A 116 0.19 12.53 0.97
CA PHE A 116 -0.21 11.33 0.26
C PHE A 116 -1.29 10.56 1.03
N LEU A 117 -1.09 10.32 2.33
CA LEU A 117 -2.10 9.67 3.17
C LEU A 117 -3.38 10.50 3.29
N GLY A 118 -3.25 11.82 3.46
CA GLY A 118 -4.39 12.73 3.50
C GLY A 118 -5.25 12.64 2.24
N LEU A 119 -4.62 12.66 1.06
CA LEU A 119 -5.30 12.48 -0.22
C LEU A 119 -5.98 11.11 -0.30
N MET A 120 -5.27 10.03 0.05
CA MET A 120 -5.85 8.68 0.03
C MET A 120 -7.07 8.57 0.96
N PHE A 121 -7.02 9.12 2.16
CA PHE A 121 -8.16 9.12 3.08
C PHE A 121 -9.33 9.97 2.57
N VAL A 122 -9.07 11.14 2.00
CA VAL A 122 -10.11 11.99 1.40
C VAL A 122 -10.76 11.26 0.21
N ALA A 123 -9.97 10.63 -0.65
CA ALA A 123 -10.46 9.87 -1.79
C ALA A 123 -11.41 8.76 -1.34
N VAL A 124 -10.99 7.96 -0.36
CA VAL A 124 -11.82 6.87 0.16
C VAL A 124 -13.09 7.41 0.81
N LYS A 125 -12.99 8.49 1.59
CA LYS A 125 -14.15 9.12 2.22
C LYS A 125 -15.16 9.62 1.19
N LEU A 126 -14.70 10.16 0.06
CA LEU A 126 -15.57 10.60 -1.04
C LEU A 126 -16.27 9.42 -1.72
N ILE A 127 -15.55 8.31 -1.95
CA ILE A 127 -16.08 7.10 -2.59
C ILE A 127 -17.14 6.42 -1.70
N ASN A 128 -16.86 6.33 -0.39
CA ASN A 128 -17.65 5.56 0.57
C ASN A 128 -18.61 6.42 1.41
N LYS A 129 -18.81 7.70 1.09
CA LYS A 129 -19.75 8.56 1.81
C LYS A 129 -21.18 8.00 1.70
N ILE A 130 -21.89 7.93 2.83
CA ILE A 130 -23.33 7.59 2.83
C ILE A 130 -24.06 8.67 2.01
N ASN A 131 -24.86 8.24 1.02
CA ASN A 131 -25.48 9.09 -0.01
C ASN A 131 -24.49 9.81 -0.96
N ALA A 132 -23.33 9.20 -1.26
CA ALA A 132 -22.42 9.71 -2.27
C ALA A 132 -23.11 9.81 -3.64
N THR A 133 -23.12 11.02 -4.21
CA THR A 133 -23.50 11.24 -5.61
C THR A 133 -22.45 10.60 -6.53
N ASN A 134 -22.84 10.34 -7.80
CA ASN A 134 -21.89 9.86 -8.82
C ASN A 134 -20.67 10.80 -8.97
N LEU A 135 -20.88 12.11 -8.78
CA LEU A 135 -19.81 13.11 -8.79
C LEU A 135 -18.81 12.90 -7.65
N ASN A 136 -19.26 12.64 -6.42
CA ASN A 136 -18.36 12.39 -5.28
C ASN A 136 -17.47 11.17 -5.53
N ARG A 137 -18.06 10.09 -6.06
CA ARG A 137 -17.30 8.87 -6.41
C ARG A 137 -16.29 9.14 -7.53
N ALA A 138 -16.69 9.87 -8.57
CA ALA A 138 -15.80 10.25 -9.66
C ALA A 138 -14.61 11.09 -9.15
N LEU A 139 -14.87 12.10 -8.32
CA LEU A 139 -13.83 12.92 -7.70
C LEU A 139 -12.90 12.09 -6.82
N GLY A 140 -13.44 11.15 -6.03
CA GLY A 140 -12.63 10.25 -5.22
C GLY A 140 -11.68 9.39 -6.07
N TYR A 141 -12.16 8.80 -7.17
CA TYR A 141 -11.29 8.04 -8.07
C TYR A 141 -10.23 8.90 -8.76
N VAL A 142 -10.60 10.11 -9.21
CA VAL A 142 -9.62 11.08 -9.75
C VAL A 142 -8.56 11.41 -8.71
N LEU A 143 -8.95 11.55 -7.44
CA LEU A 143 -8.04 11.87 -6.35
C LEU A 143 -7.08 10.70 -6.04
N ILE A 144 -7.50 9.44 -6.19
CA ILE A 144 -6.60 8.28 -6.16
C ILE A 144 -5.57 8.35 -7.28
N ILE A 145 -5.99 8.69 -8.51
CA ILE A 145 -5.08 8.81 -9.66
C ILE A 145 -4.03 9.90 -9.38
N VAL A 146 -4.47 11.08 -8.94
CA VAL A 146 -3.57 12.19 -8.59
C VAL A 146 -2.62 11.78 -7.46
N ALA A 147 -3.11 11.16 -6.39
CA ALA A 147 -2.28 10.70 -5.29
C ALA A 147 -1.24 9.64 -5.72
N SER A 148 -1.60 8.76 -6.66
CA SER A 148 -0.72 7.71 -7.18
C SER A 148 0.42 8.26 -8.04
N ILE A 149 0.31 9.48 -8.56
CA ILE A 149 1.38 10.13 -9.32
C ILE A 149 2.46 10.68 -8.38
N ILE A 150 2.10 11.08 -7.16
CA ILE A 150 2.99 11.78 -6.21
C ILE A 150 4.31 11.04 -5.94
N PRO A 151 4.32 9.74 -5.55
CA PRO A 151 5.56 9.05 -5.22
C PRO A 151 6.54 9.04 -6.41
N GLY A 152 6.04 8.73 -7.61
CA GLY A 152 6.85 8.67 -8.83
C GLY A 152 7.34 10.04 -9.30
N ALA A 153 6.45 11.06 -9.31
CA ALA A 153 6.80 12.40 -9.76
C ALA A 153 7.88 13.05 -8.90
N ILE A 154 7.81 12.86 -7.58
CA ILE A 154 8.79 13.42 -6.67
C ILE A 154 10.13 12.73 -6.83
N VAL A 155 10.14 11.39 -6.87
CA VAL A 155 11.40 10.66 -7.03
C VAL A 155 12.05 10.95 -8.37
N ALA A 156 11.28 11.07 -9.45
CA ALA A 156 11.82 11.40 -10.77
C ALA A 156 12.55 12.76 -10.81
N SER A 157 12.29 13.65 -9.85
CA SER A 157 13.02 14.91 -9.72
C SER A 157 14.39 14.77 -9.02
N ILE A 158 14.63 13.65 -8.33
CA ILE A 158 15.81 13.38 -7.51
C ILE A 158 16.64 12.25 -8.11
N ASP A 159 16.00 11.16 -8.53
CA ASP A 159 16.59 9.97 -9.12
C ASP A 159 15.71 9.47 -10.29
N ARG A 160 16.31 9.40 -11.48
CA ARG A 160 15.65 8.92 -12.70
C ARG A 160 15.82 7.43 -12.94
N SER A 161 16.47 6.71 -12.02
CA SER A 161 16.63 5.27 -12.11
C SER A 161 15.29 4.56 -11.96
N THR A 162 15.10 3.49 -12.73
CA THR A 162 13.93 2.61 -12.61
C THR A 162 13.84 1.98 -11.22
N THR A 163 15.00 1.76 -10.57
CA THR A 163 15.11 1.23 -9.21
C THR A 163 14.59 2.23 -8.17
N GLY A 164 14.99 3.50 -8.23
CA GLY A 164 14.52 4.52 -7.29
C GLY A 164 13.01 4.78 -7.40
N ILE A 165 12.52 4.92 -8.64
CA ILE A 165 11.08 5.12 -8.90
C ILE A 165 10.27 3.89 -8.45
N GLY A 166 10.70 2.68 -8.85
CA GLY A 166 10.00 1.44 -8.52
C GLY A 166 9.98 1.15 -7.00
N SER A 167 11.13 1.26 -6.34
CA SER A 167 11.24 1.05 -4.88
C SER A 167 10.33 1.98 -4.09
N THR A 168 10.21 3.25 -4.51
CA THR A 168 9.34 4.22 -3.85
C THR A 168 7.86 3.88 -4.00
N TYR A 169 7.43 3.30 -5.12
CA TYR A 169 6.07 2.79 -5.26
C TYR A 169 5.77 1.63 -4.30
N TYR A 170 6.74 0.75 -4.03
CA TYR A 170 6.57 -0.31 -3.03
C TYR A 170 6.48 0.25 -1.61
N ILE A 171 7.27 1.28 -1.30
CA ILE A 171 7.18 2.00 -0.01
C ILE A 171 5.79 2.63 0.11
N ALA A 172 5.33 3.37 -0.90
CA ALA A 172 4.01 4.00 -0.90
C ALA A 172 2.89 2.97 -0.70
N LEU A 173 2.99 1.80 -1.33
CA LEU A 173 2.04 0.72 -1.17
C LEU A 173 2.05 0.15 0.27
N ALA A 174 3.22 -0.07 0.86
CA ALA A 174 3.33 -0.50 2.26
C ALA A 174 2.71 0.53 3.21
N VAL A 175 2.96 1.83 2.96
CA VAL A 175 2.37 2.95 3.71
C VAL A 175 0.85 2.94 3.63
N VAL A 176 0.26 2.75 2.43
CA VAL A 176 -1.21 2.65 2.29
C VAL A 176 -1.76 1.45 3.05
N ILE A 177 -1.11 0.29 2.96
CA ILE A 177 -1.57 -0.92 3.67
C ILE A 177 -1.56 -0.67 5.19
N LEU A 178 -0.46 -0.17 5.73
CA LEU A 178 -0.35 0.14 7.16
C LEU A 178 -1.38 1.18 7.59
N ALA A 179 -1.52 2.26 6.83
CA ALA A 179 -2.43 3.34 7.16
C ALA A 179 -3.90 2.92 7.05
N TRP A 180 -4.26 2.10 6.06
CA TRP A 180 -5.61 1.60 5.89
C TRP A 180 -6.03 0.67 7.03
N ASN A 181 -5.17 -0.31 7.37
CA ASN A 181 -5.42 -1.20 8.50
C ASN A 181 -5.44 -0.42 9.82
N GLY A 182 -4.53 0.55 9.98
CA GLY A 182 -4.49 1.40 11.17
C GLY A 182 -5.76 2.23 11.34
N PHE A 183 -6.23 2.85 10.26
CA PHE A 183 -7.48 3.60 10.25
C PHE A 183 -8.71 2.70 10.48
N GLY A 184 -8.76 1.51 9.87
CA GLY A 184 -9.83 0.54 10.07
C GLY A 184 -10.00 0.13 11.53
N LEU A 185 -8.88 -0.15 12.22
CA LEU A 185 -8.88 -0.50 13.65
C LEU A 185 -9.36 0.65 14.55
N ILE A 186 -9.06 1.91 14.21
CA ILE A 186 -9.49 3.08 15.00
C ILE A 186 -10.96 3.41 14.74
N SER A 187 -11.40 3.32 13.49
CA SER A 187 -12.74 3.74 13.07
C SER A 187 -13.81 2.66 13.21
N ASN A 188 -13.45 1.44 13.65
CA ASN A 188 -14.35 0.28 13.74
C ASN A 188 -15.10 0.01 12.42
N GLN A 189 -14.45 0.25 11.28
CA GLN A 189 -15.00 -0.01 9.94
C GLN A 189 -14.66 -1.41 9.41
N GLU A 190 -14.43 -2.39 10.31
CA GLU A 190 -14.33 -3.82 9.98
C GLU A 190 -15.66 -4.54 10.18
#